data_AF-A0A2C2UF65-F1
#
_entry.id   AF-A0A2C2UF65-F1
#
_cell.length_a   1.000
_cell.length_b   1.000
_cell.length_c   1.000
_cell.angle_alpha   90.00
_cell.angle_beta   90.00
_cell.angle_gamma   90.00
#
_symmetry.space_group_name_H-M   'P 1'
#
loop_
_entity.id
_entity.type
_entity.pdbx_description
1 polymer ?
#
loop_
_entity_poly.entity_id
_entity_poly.type
_entity_poly.pdbx_seq_one_letter_code
_entity_poly.pdbx_strand_id
1 'polypeptide(L)' 'IAVDPSVIPLGSEVYVEGYGNAIAGDTGGAIKGNRIDIFIPSQQDAINFGVKQLKVTILN' A
#
# COMPACT_ATOMS: atom_id res chain seq x y z
N ILE A 1 -5.34 -0.43 0.85
CA ILE A 1 -4.01 -0.28 1.46
C ILE A 1 -4.04 0.89 2.44
N ALA A 2 -3.20 0.86 3.48
CA ALA A 2 -3.01 2.01 4.35
C ALA A 2 -1.87 2.90 3.82
N VAL A 3 -2.05 4.22 3.84
CA VAL A 3 -1.11 5.20 3.27
C VAL A 3 -0.90 6.39 4.21
N ASP A 4 0.07 7.24 3.87
CA ASP A 4 0.13 8.62 4.35
C ASP A 4 -0.71 9.52 3.40
N PRO A 5 -1.82 10.13 3.86
CA PRO A 5 -2.67 10.97 3.03
C PRO A 5 -1.99 12.23 2.45
N SER A 6 -0.87 12.67 3.04
CA SER A 6 -0.09 13.78 2.51
C SER A 6 0.72 13.43 1.25
N VAL A 7 0.89 12.13 0.98
CA VAL A 7 1.61 11.59 -0.18
C VAL A 7 0.65 10.96 -1.18
N ILE A 8 -0.27 10.10 -0.70
CA ILE A 8 -1.31 9.46 -1.52
C ILE A 8 -2.67 9.83 -0.92
N PRO A 9 -3.49 10.64 -1.59
CA PRO A 9 -4.81 11.00 -1.09
C PRO A 9 -5.68 9.76 -0.82
N LEU A 10 -6.48 9.82 0.25
CA LEU A 10 -7.47 8.77 0.51
C LEU A 10 -8.51 8.73 -0.62
N GLY A 11 -8.93 7.52 -0.97
CA GLY A 11 -9.84 7.26 -2.08
C GLY A 11 -9.14 7.12 -3.44
N SER A 12 -7.85 7.44 -3.55
CA SER A 12 -7.11 7.21 -4.80
C SER A 12 -7.08 5.72 -5.18
N GLU A 13 -7.30 5.46 -6.46
CA GLU A 13 -6.96 4.18 -7.08
C GLU A 13 -5.45 4.13 -7.32
N VAL A 14 -4.81 3.02 -6.96
CA VAL A 14 -3.37 2.85 -7.16
C VAL A 14 -3.05 1.47 -7.71
N TYR A 15 -1.97 1.39 -8.48
CA TYR A 15 -1.32 0.14 -8.84
C TYR A 15 -0.04 -0.04 -8.02
N VAL A 16 0.04 -1.14 -7.28
CA VAL A 16 1.23 -1.53 -6.52
C VAL A 16 1.91 -2.69 -7.25
N GLU A 17 3.16 -2.49 -7.65
CA GLU A 17 3.95 -3.51 -8.35
C GLU A 17 3.99 -4.82 -7.57
N GLY A 18 3.63 -5.92 -8.23
CA GLY A 18 3.61 -7.26 -7.62
C GLY A 18 2.46 -7.53 -6.65
N TYR A 19 1.58 -6.56 -6.37
CA TYR A 19 0.36 -6.78 -5.59
C TYR A 19 -0.91 -6.57 -6.44
N GLY A 20 -0.94 -5.53 -7.29
CA GLY A 20 -2.07 -5.22 -8.17
C GLY A 20 -2.76 -3.91 -7.85
N ASN A 21 -4.00 -3.75 -8.33
CA ASN A 21 -4.82 -2.57 -8.09
C ASN A 21 -5.35 -2.54 -6.66
N ALA A 22 -5.38 -1.36 -6.05
CA ALA A 22 -5.92 -1.15 -4.71
C ALA A 22 -6.49 0.25 -4.53
N ILE A 23 -7.33 0.41 -3.50
CA ILE A 23 -7.78 1.71 -3.02
C ILE A 23 -6.94 2.13 -1.82
N ALA A 24 -6.51 3.40 -1.79
CA ALA A 24 -6.00 4.07 -0.61
C ALA A 24 -7.15 4.31 0.39
N GLY A 25 -7.56 3.26 1.09
CA GLY A 25 -8.77 3.23 1.90
C GLY A 25 -8.55 3.42 3.41
N ASP A 26 -7.30 3.51 3.86
CA ASP A 26 -6.98 3.55 5.30
C ASP A 26 -5.69 4.32 5.60
N THR A 27 -5.44 4.58 6.88
CA THR A 27 -4.22 5.23 7.41
C THR A 27 -3.67 4.46 8.60
N GLY A 28 -2.39 4.66 8.92
CA GLY A 28 -1.79 4.09 10.12
C GLY A 28 -0.80 5.05 10.78
N GLY A 29 -0.70 5.00 12.11
CA GLY A 29 0.23 5.87 12.86
C GLY A 29 1.69 5.71 12.43
N ALA A 30 2.08 4.49 12.05
CA ALA A 30 3.43 4.16 11.56
C ALA A 30 3.59 4.29 10.03
N ILE A 31 2.50 4.59 9.30
CA ILE A 31 2.50 4.70 7.84
C ILE A 31 2.64 6.18 7.49
N LYS A 32 3.90 6.60 7.34
CA LYS A 32 4.30 8.01 7.13
C LYS A 32 5.25 8.13 5.95
N GLY A 33 5.11 9.20 5.17
CA GLY A 33 5.88 9.46 3.95
C GLY A 33 5.63 8.38 2.88
N ASN A 34 6.69 7.97 2.18
CA ASN A 34 6.63 6.96 1.12
C ASN A 34 6.58 5.52 1.68
N ARG A 35 5.72 5.27 2.66
CA ARG A 35 5.47 3.95 3.24
C ARG A 35 3.99 3.63 3.08
N ILE A 36 3.69 2.39 2.72
CA ILE A 36 2.33 1.85 2.64
C ILE A 36 2.25 0.55 3.42
N ASP A 37 1.05 0.17 3.83
CA ASP A 37 0.75 -1.15 4.36
C ASP A 37 -0.29 -1.87 3.50
N ILE A 38 -0.05 -3.15 3.26
CA ILE A 38 -0.81 -3.97 2.33
C ILE A 38 -1.34 -5.19 3.08
N PHE A 39 -2.65 -5.39 2.99
CA PHE A 39 -3.27 -6.58 3.55
C PHE A 39 -3.05 -7.79 2.63
N ILE A 40 -2.45 -8.84 3.20
CA ILE A 40 -2.30 -10.16 2.58
C ILE A 40 -3.00 -11.17 3.52
N PRO A 41 -4.05 -11.89 3.05
CA PRO A 41 -4.88 -12.73 3.93
C PRO A 41 -4.15 -13.89 4.62
N SER A 42 -3.11 -14.42 3.97
CA SER A 42 -2.33 -15.56 4.44
C SER A 42 -1.06 -15.09 5.13
N GLN A 43 -0.84 -15.54 6.36
CA GLN A 43 0.37 -15.20 7.11
C GLN A 43 1.64 -15.66 6.39
N GLN A 44 1.62 -16.87 5.82
CA GLN A 44 2.78 -17.40 5.09
C GLN A 44 3.07 -16.56 3.84
N ASP A 45 2.02 -16.14 3.13
CA ASP A 45 2.19 -15.30 1.94
C ASP A 45 2.67 -13.89 2.30
N ALA A 46 2.22 -13.34 3.44
CA ALA A 46 2.73 -12.07 3.95
C ALA A 46 4.23 -12.15 4.30
N ILE A 47 4.66 -13.25 4.93
CA ILE A 47 6.07 -13.53 5.23
C ILE A 47 6.87 -13.66 3.93
N ASN A 48 6.36 -14.42 2.95
CA ASN A 48 7.01 -14.62 1.66
C ASN A 48 7.10 -13.32 0.84
N PHE A 49 6.08 -12.46 0.93
CA PHE A 49 6.07 -11.17 0.25
C PHE A 49 7.12 -10.23 0.83
N GLY A 50 7.21 -10.18 2.17
CA GLY A 50 8.20 -9.42 2.93
C GLY A 50 8.06 -7.89 2.81
N VAL A 51 8.90 -7.18 3.56
CA VAL A 51 9.04 -5.73 3.44
C VAL A 51 10.04 -5.41 2.33
N LYS A 52 9.62 -4.61 1.36
CA LYS A 52 10.44 -4.25 0.20
C LYS A 52 10.00 -2.91 -0.38
N GLN A 53 10.92 -2.27 -1.10
CA GLN A 53 10.60 -1.10 -1.89
C GLN A 53 9.99 -1.53 -3.20
N LEU A 54 8.84 -0.92 -3.55
CA LEU A 54 8.08 -1.21 -4.75
C LEU A 54 7.63 0.09 -5.37
N LYS A 55 7.43 0.08 -6.69
CA LYS A 55 6.80 1.21 -7.36
C LYS A 55 5.29 1.20 -7.11
N VAL A 56 4.77 2.37 -6.73
CA VAL A 56 3.34 2.64 -6.60
C VAL A 56 2.98 3.73 -7.59
N THR A 57 1.93 3.50 -8.37
CA THR A 57 1.41 4.47 -9.35
C THR A 57 -0.02 4.85 -8.96
N ILE A 58 -0.31 6.14 -8.83
CA ILE A 58 -1.68 6.63 -8.66
C ILE A 58 -2.36 6.57 -10.03
N LEU A 59 -3.52 5.92 -10.09
CA LEU A 59 -4.36 5.79 -11.27
C LEU A 59 -5.43 6.89 -11.17
N ASN A 60 -5.55 7.70 -12.22
CA ASN A 60 -6.45 8.86 -12.27
C ASN A 60 -7.93 8.46 -12.20
#